data_AF-A0A3A6HNE8-F1
#
_entry.id   AF-A0A3A6HNE8-F1
#
_cell.length_a   1.000
_cell.length_b   1.000
_cell.length_c   1.000
_cell.angle_alpha   90.00
_cell.angle_beta   90.00
_cell.angle_gamma   90.00
#
_symmetry.space_group_name_H-M   'P 1'
#
loop_
_entity.id
_entity.type
_entity.pdbx_description
1 polymer ?
#
loop_
_entity_poly.entity_id
_entity_poly.type
_entity_poly.pdbx_seq_one_letter_code
_entity_poly.pdbx_strand_id
1 'polypeptide(L)' 'MECPFCGRPMQAGRIDTAKPVNIEWYPEDKESYLEKAENSITVKNTYKFERPVAYLCFHCHKLMMDVPERANFRFTQD' A
#
# COMPACT_ATOMS: atom_id res chain seq x y z
N MET A 1 -0.88 13.34 9.14
CA MET A 1 -0.90 11.95 9.62
C MET A 1 0.22 11.79 10.63
N GLU A 2 -0.05 11.10 11.73
CA GLU A 2 0.94 10.76 12.76
C GLU A 2 1.40 9.31 12.56
N CYS A 3 2.66 9.02 12.88
CA CYS A 3 3.21 7.68 12.80
C CYS A 3 2.57 6.80 13.89
N PRO A 4 1.93 5.67 13.55
CA PRO A 4 1.27 4.81 14.55
C PRO A 4 2.26 4.11 15.49
N PHE A 5 3.56 4.13 15.16
CA PHE A 5 4.60 3.49 15.96
C PHE A 5 5.27 4.44 16.96
N CYS A 6 5.37 5.73 16.65
CA CYS A 6 6.12 6.68 17.49
C CYS A 6 5.40 8.01 17.74
N GLY A 7 4.17 8.19 17.24
CA GLY A 7 3.35 9.39 17.40
C GLY A 7 3.85 10.64 16.68
N ARG A 8 5.01 10.58 16.01
CA ARG A 8 5.60 11.76 15.36
C ARG A 8 4.88 12.10 14.05
N PRO A 9 4.87 13.38 13.63
CA PRO A 9 4.37 13.80 12.33
C PRO A 9 5.08 13.06 11.19
N MET A 10 4.31 12.65 10.19
CA MET A 10 4.82 12.02 8.97
C MET A 10 4.82 13.01 7.82
N GLN A 11 5.80 12.88 6.92
CA GLN A 11 5.87 13.68 5.70
C GLN A 11 5.00 13.04 4.61
N ALA A 12 4.05 13.81 4.08
CA ALA A 12 3.28 13.39 2.92
C ALA A 12 4.15 13.39 1.65
N GLY A 13 3.93 12.41 0.78
CA GLY A 13 4.66 12.21 -0.46
C GLY A 13 3.86 11.38 -1.46
N ARG A 14 4.51 11.03 -2.56
CA ARG A 14 3.95 10.20 -3.63
C ARG A 14 4.98 9.18 -4.07
N ILE A 15 4.54 7.97 -4.37
CA ILE A 15 5.40 6.95 -4.97
C ILE A 15 5.37 7.15 -6.48
N ASP A 16 6.52 7.50 -7.08
CA ASP A 16 6.64 7.65 -8.52
C ASP A 16 6.95 6.30 -9.17
N THR A 17 5.95 5.71 -9.84
CA THR A 17 6.13 4.47 -10.59
C THR A 17 6.08 4.76 -12.09
N ALA A 18 7.20 4.55 -12.80
CA ALA A 18 7.28 4.74 -14.25
C ALA A 18 6.23 3.91 -15.01
N LYS A 19 5.97 2.67 -14.55
CA LYS A 19 4.94 1.76 -15.06
C LYS A 19 3.98 1.36 -13.93
N PRO A 20 2.76 0.91 -14.24
CA PRO A 20 1.93 0.28 -13.24
C PRO A 20 2.66 -0.91 -12.61
N VAL A 21 2.78 -0.90 -11.29
CA VAL A 21 3.32 -1.99 -10.50
C VAL A 21 2.21 -2.50 -9.60
N ASN A 22 2.05 -3.83 -9.56
CA ASN A 22 1.25 -4.49 -8.55
C ASN A 22 2.14 -4.71 -7.34
N ILE A 23 1.78 -4.12 -6.21
CA ILE A 23 2.30 -4.52 -4.91
C ILE A 23 1.42 -5.68 -4.45
N GLU A 24 2.06 -6.83 -4.23
CA GLU A 24 1.42 -8.02 -3.74
C GLU A 24 1.73 -8.16 -2.26
N TRP A 25 0.71 -8.25 -1.42
CA TRP A 25 0.89 -8.47 0.01
C TRP A 25 0.60 -9.93 0.33
N TYR A 26 1.58 -10.60 0.94
CA TYR A 26 1.47 -11.97 1.40
C TYR A 26 1.50 -11.96 2.93
N PRO A 27 0.57 -12.68 3.59
CA PRO A 27 0.75 -13.06 4.98
C PRO A 27 2.08 -13.83 5.15
N GLU A 28 2.78 -13.59 6.26
CA GLU A 28 4.08 -14.22 6.56
C GLU A 28 4.00 -15.75 6.51
N ASP A 29 2.87 -16.34 6.92
CA ASP A 29 2.60 -17.78 6.91
C ASP A 29 2.27 -18.35 5.52
N LYS A 30 2.09 -17.50 4.50
CA LYS A 30 1.64 -17.90 3.15
C LYS A 30 2.61 -17.53 2.02
N GLU A 31 3.74 -16.90 2.31
CA GLU A 31 4.70 -16.41 1.31
C GLU A 31 5.21 -17.51 0.37
N SER A 32 5.33 -18.75 0.86
CA SER A 32 5.87 -19.88 0.08
C SER A 32 4.82 -20.63 -0.77
N TYR A 33 3.54 -20.36 -0.57
CA TYR A 33 2.45 -21.22 -1.06
C TYR A 33 1.57 -20.59 -2.14
N LEU A 34 1.76 -19.31 -2.44
CA LEU A 34 0.89 -18.57 -3.35
C LEU A 34 1.61 -18.23 -4.65
N GLU A 35 1.08 -18.71 -5.79
CA GLU A 35 1.55 -18.31 -7.12
C GLU A 35 1.28 -16.81 -7.43
N LYS A 36 0.26 -16.23 -6.77
CA LYS A 36 -0.10 -14.80 -6.76
C LYS A 36 -0.77 -14.43 -5.45
N ALA A 37 -0.55 -13.21 -4.95
CA ALA A 37 -1.23 -12.72 -3.76
C ALA A 37 -2.73 -12.58 -4.02
N GLU A 38 -3.54 -13.11 -3.11
CA GLU A 38 -4.98 -12.84 -3.05
C GLU A 38 -5.24 -11.33 -2.90
N ASN A 39 -4.31 -10.63 -2.24
CA ASN A 39 -4.40 -9.22 -1.90
C ASN A 39 -3.35 -8.41 -2.68
N SER A 40 -3.57 -8.21 -3.98
CA SER A 40 -2.73 -7.37 -4.83
C SER A 40 -3.30 -5.95 -4.98
N ILE A 41 -2.46 -4.95 -4.76
CA ILE A 41 -2.79 -3.53 -4.90
C ILE A 41 -1.98 -2.95 -6.06
N THR A 42 -2.65 -2.37 -7.04
CA THR A 42 -1.97 -1.70 -8.15
C THR A 42 -1.70 -0.24 -7.78
N VAL A 43 -0.43 0.16 -7.72
CA VAL A 43 0.01 1.52 -7.32
C VAL A 43 -0.32 2.58 -8.37
N LYS A 44 -0.64 2.17 -9.59
CA LYS A 44 -1.06 3.05 -10.69
C LYS A 44 -2.26 2.45 -11.39
N ASN A 45 -3.45 3.01 -11.15
CA ASN A 45 -4.61 2.65 -11.96
C ASN A 45 -4.54 3.44 -13.28
N THR A 46 -4.31 2.72 -14.39
CA THR A 46 -4.32 3.30 -15.75
C THR A 46 -5.64 4.00 -16.10
N TYR A 47 -6.73 3.67 -15.40
CA TYR A 47 -8.05 4.27 -15.63
C TYR A 47 -8.30 5.59 -14.89
N LYS A 48 -7.50 5.95 -13.86
CA LYS A 48 -7.78 7.15 -13.05
C LYS A 48 -6.61 8.10 -12.80
N PHE A 49 -5.36 7.76 -13.16
CA PHE A 49 -4.16 8.60 -12.92
C PHE A 49 -3.92 9.08 -11.47
N GLU A 50 -4.79 8.72 -10.52
CA GLU A 50 -4.63 9.02 -9.10
C GLU A 50 -3.50 8.16 -8.53
N ARG A 51 -2.43 8.83 -8.10
CA ARG A 51 -1.34 8.19 -7.36
C ARG A 51 -1.77 8.07 -5.90
N PRO A 52 -1.56 6.93 -5.24
CA PRO A 52 -1.86 6.81 -3.82
C PRO A 52 -1.02 7.83 -3.05
N VAL A 53 -1.67 8.51 -2.10
CA VAL A 53 -0.97 9.35 -1.13
C VAL A 53 -0.19 8.42 -0.21
N ALA A 54 1.07 8.78 0.06
CA ALA A 54 1.92 8.05 0.98
C ALA A 54 2.46 9.00 2.06
N TYR A 55 2.75 8.46 3.23
CA TYR A 55 3.28 9.17 4.38
C TYR A 55 4.52 8.45 4.88
N LEU A 56 5.65 9.17 4.98
CA LEU A 56 6.91 8.63 5.47
C LEU A 56 7.22 9.17 6.87
N CYS A 57 7.43 8.26 7.81
CA CYS A 57 8.04 8.59 9.10
C CYS A 57 9.56 8.42 8.99
N PHE A 58 10.31 9.52 8.97
CA PHE A 58 11.78 9.50 8.92
C PHE A 58 12.43 8.94 10.20
N HIS A 59 11.72 8.95 11.33
CA HIS A 59 12.27 8.41 12.57
C HIS A 59 12.23 6.88 12.60
N CYS A 60 11.08 6.29 12.26
CA CYS A 60 10.91 4.83 12.24
C CYS A 60 11.27 4.18 10.89
N HIS A 61 11.57 4.99 9.88
CA HIS A 61 11.73 4.56 8.49
C HIS A 61 10.56 3.69 8.00
N LYS A 62 9.33 4.08 8.36
CA LYS A 62 8.09 3.40 7.96
C LYS A 62 7.31 4.24 6.96
N LEU A 63 6.87 3.60 5.88
CA LEU A 63 6.00 4.17 4.86
C LEU A 63 4.58 3.63 5.08
N MET A 64 3.60 4.52 5.13
CA MET A 64 2.19 4.17 5.05
C MET A 64 1.63 4.72 3.75
N MET A 65 0.74 3.98 3.11
CA MET A 65 0.08 4.43 1.90
C MET A 65 -1.39 4.04 1.95
N ASP A 66 -2.23 4.92 1.43
CA ASP A 66 -3.64 4.60 1.29
C ASP A 66 -3.80 3.58 0.17
N VAL A 67 -4.57 2.53 0.44
CA VAL A 67 -4.94 1.52 -0.54
C VAL A 67 -6.25 1.97 -1.16
N PRO A 68 -6.30 2.30 -2.46
CA PRO A 68 -7.56 2.63 -3.09
C PRO A 68 -8.47 1.39 -3.05
N GLU A 69 -9.69 1.54 -2.53
CA GLU A 69 -10.71 0.49 -2.62
C GLU A 69 -10.84 0.06 -4.08
N ARG A 70 -10.47 -1.19 -4.38
CA ARG A 70 -10.92 -1.82 -5.62
C ARG A 70 -12.42 -2.05 -5.47
N ALA A 71 -13.19 -1.80 -6.53
CA ALA A 71 -14.62 -2.13 -6.60
C ALA A 71 -14.96 -3.60 -6.27
N ASN A 72 -13.96 -4.50 -6.26
CA ASN A 72 -14.11 -5.93 -5.99
C ASN A 72 -13.37 -6.42 -4.73
N PHE A 73 -12.78 -5.52 -3.93
CA PHE A 73 -12.03 -5.90 -2.74
C PHE A 73 -12.78 -5.40 -1.51
N ARG A 74 -13.42 -6.31 -0.79
CA ARG A 74 -13.96 -6.01 0.54
C ARG A 74 -12.91 -6.41 1.56
N PHE A 75 -12.58 -5.52 2.49
CA PHE A 75 -11.90 -5.89 3.74
C PHE A 75 -12.89 -6.66 4.62
N THR A 76 -13.36 -7.83 4.17
CA THR A 76 -14.05 -8.77 5.05
C THR A 76 -12.97 -9.58 5.74
N GLN A 77 -12.61 -9.16 6.95
CA GLN A 77 -12.13 -10.10 7.95
C GLN A 77 -13.36 -10.92 8.37
N ASP A 78 -13.48 -12.13 7.83
CA ASP A 78 -14.31 -13.16 8.49
C ASP A 78 -13.54 -13.72 9.69
#